data_AF-A0A814UX96-F1
#
_entry.id   AF-A0A814UX96-F1
#
_cell.length_a   1.000
_cell.length_b   1.000
_cell.length_c   1.000
_cell.angle_alpha   90.00
_cell.angle_beta   90.00
_cell.angle_gamma   90.00
#
_symmetry.space_group_name_H-M   'P 1'
#
loop_
_entity.id
_entity.type
_entity.pdbx_description
1 polymer ?
#
loop_
_entity_poly.entity_id
_entity_poly.type
_entity_poly.pdbx_seq_one_letter_code
_entity_poly.pdbx_strand_id
1 'polypeptide(L)'
;MDNLTLVWLDTEMNNRSENIDIQIRLENVINYLRIFDQVDACEQYIERVGEINTINKINEEKLLLVISSTLPLTIISHVRDLPQVKDIYIYRKSKTHDTTIQEFLKNYTKGATCPGYPNAKCVPNYCGGCHAVWYKADGTPINYAKSSTCPPGQTEVQCKKNPCEGAKCPGHANVNCVPNYCGGCKAEWFTSNGEQVQCVITN
;
A
#
# COMPACT_ATOMS: atom_id res chain seq x y z
N MET A 1 23.80 14.73 -14.98
CA MET A 1 23.30 13.49 -15.61
C MET A 1 22.49 12.79 -14.55
N ASP A 2 21.23 12.49 -14.82
CA ASP A 2 20.38 11.76 -13.86
C ASP A 2 20.99 10.37 -13.62
N ASN A 3 21.21 10.01 -12.36
CA ASN A 3 21.66 8.66 -11.99
C ASN A 3 20.47 7.70 -12.11
N LEU A 4 20.26 7.13 -13.30
CA LEU A 4 19.11 6.30 -13.63
C LEU A 4 19.51 4.82 -13.66
N THR A 5 18.79 4.02 -12.88
CA THR A 5 18.89 2.56 -12.89
C THR A 5 17.61 1.95 -13.46
N LEU A 6 17.76 1.07 -14.45
CA LEU A 6 16.67 0.24 -14.94
C LEU A 6 16.53 -0.99 -14.04
N VAL A 7 15.34 -1.18 -13.50
CA VAL A 7 14.96 -2.33 -12.70
C VAL A 7 13.98 -3.17 -13.51
N TRP A 8 14.38 -4.39 -13.87
CA TRP A 8 13.55 -5.34 -14.59
C TRP A 8 13.12 -6.47 -13.66
N LEU A 9 11.80 -6.57 -13.40
CA LEU A 9 11.20 -7.63 -12.59
C LEU A 9 10.32 -8.55 -13.45
N ASP A 10 10.72 -9.82 -13.51
CA ASP A 10 9.93 -10.89 -14.15
C ASP A 10 10.22 -12.24 -13.46
N THR A 11 9.20 -12.83 -12.85
CA THR A 11 9.32 -14.09 -12.11
C THR A 11 9.57 -15.30 -13.01
N GLU A 12 9.40 -15.16 -14.32
CA GLU A 12 9.67 -16.22 -15.31
C GLU A 12 11.03 -16.05 -16.01
N MET A 13 11.92 -15.18 -15.51
CA MET A 13 13.17 -14.83 -16.19
C MET A 13 14.05 -16.04 -16.55
N ASN A 14 14.20 -16.99 -15.62
CA ASN A 14 15.08 -18.14 -15.77
C ASN A 14 14.55 -19.22 -16.75
N ASN A 15 13.31 -19.10 -17.23
CA ASN A 15 12.67 -20.15 -18.02
C ASN A 15 12.74 -19.94 -19.53
N ARG A 16 13.35 -18.85 -20.04
CA ARG A 16 13.25 -18.52 -21.48
C ARG A 16 14.51 -17.88 -22.06
N SER A 17 15.05 -18.51 -23.11
CA SER A 17 16.19 -18.02 -23.91
C SER A 17 15.97 -16.64 -24.52
N GLU A 18 14.72 -16.24 -24.78
CA GLU A 18 14.35 -14.92 -25.30
C GLU A 18 14.65 -13.75 -24.34
N ASN A 19 14.78 -14.02 -23.03
CA ASN A 19 15.14 -12.98 -22.06
C ASN A 19 16.60 -12.53 -22.20
N ILE A 20 17.46 -13.42 -22.72
CA ILE A 20 18.90 -13.17 -22.86
C ILE A 20 19.15 -12.09 -23.92
N ASP A 21 18.46 -12.11 -25.07
CA ASP A 21 18.62 -11.09 -26.12
C ASP A 21 18.17 -9.69 -25.66
N ILE A 22 17.05 -9.63 -24.91
CA ILE A 22 16.54 -8.37 -24.36
C ILE A 22 17.51 -7.83 -23.31
N GLN A 23 18.04 -8.69 -22.44
CA GLN A 23 19.05 -8.30 -21.45
C GLN A 23 20.29 -7.72 -22.12
N ILE A 24 20.86 -8.40 -23.11
CA ILE A 24 22.04 -7.94 -23.86
C ILE A 24 21.76 -6.57 -24.50
N ARG A 25 20.58 -6.37 -25.10
CA ARG A 25 20.23 -5.07 -25.70
C ARG A 25 20.10 -3.96 -24.66
N LEU A 26 19.50 -4.25 -23.51
CA LEU A 26 19.33 -3.27 -22.43
C LEU A 26 20.67 -2.89 -21.79
N GLU A 27 21.57 -3.85 -21.59
CA GLU A 27 22.93 -3.61 -21.07
C GLU A 27 23.76 -2.74 -22.01
N ASN A 28 23.47 -2.73 -23.32
CA ASN A 28 24.15 -1.86 -24.29
C ASN A 28 23.61 -0.42 -24.33
N VAL A 29 22.44 -0.16 -23.75
CA VAL A 29 21.79 1.16 -23.80
C VAL A 29 21.80 1.84 -22.44
N ILE A 30 21.84 1.06 -21.34
CA ILE A 30 21.65 1.55 -19.98
C ILE A 30 22.84 1.18 -19.12
N ASN A 31 23.42 2.18 -18.45
CA ASN A 31 24.62 2.03 -17.63
C ASN A 31 24.40 1.17 -16.37
N TYR A 32 23.17 1.14 -15.84
CA TYR A 32 22.84 0.42 -14.62
C TYR A 32 21.55 -0.39 -14.83
N LEU A 33 21.71 -1.70 -15.04
CA LEU A 33 20.61 -2.67 -15.10
C LEU A 33 20.61 -3.52 -13.82
N ARG A 34 19.41 -3.74 -13.27
CA ARG A 34 19.15 -4.69 -12.19
C ARG A 34 17.99 -5.59 -12.61
N ILE A 35 18.19 -6.89 -12.50
CA ILE A 35 17.20 -7.89 -12.87
C ILE A 35 16.80 -8.66 -11.61
N PHE A 36 15.50 -8.85 -11.44
CA PHE A 36 14.93 -9.60 -10.34
C PHE A 36 13.95 -10.65 -10.88
N ASP A 37 14.04 -11.86 -10.34
CA ASP A 37 13.08 -12.95 -10.54
C ASP A 37 12.19 -13.20 -9.32
N GLN A 38 12.42 -12.47 -8.22
CA GLN A 38 11.64 -12.49 -6.99
C GLN A 38 11.13 -11.09 -6.66
N VAL A 39 9.84 -10.99 -6.31
CA VAL A 39 9.18 -9.72 -5.96
C VAL A 39 9.79 -9.12 -4.70
N ASP A 40 9.93 -9.90 -3.63
CA ASP A 40 10.45 -9.44 -2.33
C ASP A 40 11.86 -8.86 -2.44
N ALA A 41 12.73 -9.49 -3.24
CA ALA A 41 14.09 -9.01 -3.46
C ALA A 41 14.11 -7.67 -4.23
N CYS A 42 13.20 -7.51 -5.20
CA CYS A 42 13.03 -6.27 -5.94
C CYS A 42 12.53 -5.15 -5.02
N GLU A 43 11.54 -5.42 -4.17
CA GLU A 43 10.99 -4.44 -3.23
C GLU A 43 12.05 -3.98 -2.22
N GLN A 44 12.76 -4.91 -1.59
CA GLN A 44 13.85 -4.60 -0.65
C GLN A 44 14.95 -3.75 -1.29
N TYR A 45 15.29 -4.00 -2.56
CA TYR A 45 16.24 -3.17 -3.28
C TYR A 45 15.73 -1.74 -3.48
N ILE A 46 14.47 -1.58 -3.92
CA ILE A 46 13.86 -0.27 -4.13
C ILE A 46 13.82 0.52 -2.81
N GLU A 47 13.41 -0.11 -1.71
CA GLU A 47 13.39 0.52 -0.38
C GLU A 47 14.78 0.99 0.04
N ARG A 48 15.79 0.14 -0.10
CA ARG A 48 17.19 0.47 0.20
C ARG A 48 17.71 1.67 -0.61
N VAL A 49 17.36 1.77 -1.89
CA VAL A 49 17.72 2.95 -2.70
C VAL A 49 17.06 4.22 -2.13
N GLY A 50 15.80 4.12 -1.71
CA GLY A 50 15.11 5.21 -1.02
C GLY A 50 15.86 5.67 0.24
N GLU A 51 16.25 4.74 1.09
CA GLU A 51 17.04 5.03 2.31
C GLU A 51 18.37 5.71 1.98
N ILE A 52 19.12 5.19 1.01
CA ILE A 52 20.40 5.78 0.58
C ILE A 52 20.20 7.21 0.05
N ASN A 53 19.15 7.45 -0.73
CA ASN A 53 18.83 8.78 -1.25
C ASN A 53 18.50 9.77 -0.13
N THR A 54 17.87 9.33 0.97
CA THR A 54 17.63 10.22 2.13
C THR A 54 18.93 10.69 2.78
N ILE A 55 19.96 9.84 2.78
CA ILE A 55 21.29 10.12 3.32
C ILE A 55 22.10 10.97 2.34
N ASN A 56 22.03 10.67 1.04
CA ASN A 56 22.82 11.30 -0.01
C ASN A 56 21.97 12.12 -1.00
N LYS A 57 21.51 13.29 -0.54
CA LYS A 57 20.64 14.20 -1.32
C LYS A 57 21.30 14.84 -2.56
N ILE A 58 22.63 14.71 -2.71
CA ILE A 58 23.37 15.37 -3.79
C ILE A 58 23.37 14.51 -5.07
N ASN A 59 23.14 13.19 -4.95
CA ASN A 59 23.18 12.27 -6.08
C ASN A 59 22.06 11.22 -5.98
N GLU A 60 20.81 11.69 -5.96
CA GLU A 60 19.64 10.82 -5.89
C GLU A 60 19.61 9.85 -7.07
N GLU A 61 19.56 8.56 -6.78
CA GLU A 61 19.33 7.51 -7.78
C GLU A 61 17.83 7.44 -8.09
N LYS A 62 17.49 7.47 -9.38
CA LYS A 62 16.13 7.29 -9.88
C LYS A 62 16.01 5.92 -10.54
N LEU A 63 14.87 5.28 -10.33
CA LEU A 63 14.57 3.93 -10.77
C LEU A 63 13.51 3.97 -11.87
N LEU A 64 13.82 3.32 -12.98
CA LEU A 64 12.87 3.03 -14.04
C LEU A 64 12.47 1.57 -13.90
N LEU A 65 11.20 1.27 -13.64
CA LEU A 65 10.75 -0.11 -13.44
C LEU A 65 10.17 -0.66 -14.75
N VAL A 66 10.56 -1.87 -15.11
CA VAL A 66 9.96 -2.67 -16.17
C VAL A 66 9.46 -3.95 -15.51
N ILE A 67 8.14 -4.09 -15.42
CA ILE A 67 7.49 -5.21 -14.73
C ILE A 67 6.68 -6.07 -15.69
N SER A 68 6.78 -7.39 -15.52
CA SER A 68 5.93 -8.34 -16.24
C SER A 68 4.46 -8.10 -15.91
N SER A 69 3.59 -8.25 -16.90
CA SER A 69 2.14 -7.99 -16.79
C SER A 69 1.38 -8.81 -15.74
N THR A 70 1.99 -9.85 -15.18
CA THR A 70 1.40 -10.70 -14.12
C THR A 70 1.60 -10.14 -12.71
N LEU A 71 2.54 -9.21 -12.54
CA LEU A 71 2.96 -8.65 -11.25
C LEU A 71 2.39 -7.27 -10.84
N PRO A 72 1.69 -6.49 -11.70
CA PRO A 72 1.19 -5.16 -11.34
C PRO A 72 0.37 -5.12 -10.05
N LEU A 73 -0.51 -6.09 -9.85
CA LEU A 73 -1.40 -6.16 -8.67
C LEU A 73 -0.63 -6.35 -7.37
N THR A 74 0.56 -6.94 -7.42
CA THR A 74 1.36 -7.27 -6.25
C THR A 74 2.30 -6.13 -5.87
N ILE A 75 2.97 -5.52 -6.87
CA ILE A 75 4.10 -4.60 -6.59
C ILE A 75 3.71 -3.12 -6.70
N ILE A 76 2.77 -2.73 -7.57
CA ILE A 76 2.50 -1.30 -7.84
C ILE A 76 2.01 -0.58 -6.58
N SER A 77 1.25 -1.25 -5.72
CA SER A 77 0.78 -0.71 -4.43
C SER A 77 1.90 -0.33 -3.48
N HIS A 78 3.07 -0.96 -3.57
CA HIS A 78 4.17 -0.74 -2.65
C HIS A 78 5.18 0.27 -3.19
N VAL A 79 5.37 0.32 -4.52
CA VAL A 79 6.52 1.03 -5.11
C VAL A 79 6.14 2.30 -5.87
N ARG A 80 4.90 2.48 -6.33
CA ARG A 80 4.52 3.56 -7.25
C ARG A 80 4.76 4.96 -6.68
N ASP A 81 4.48 5.16 -5.41
CA ASP A 81 4.55 6.48 -4.76
C ASP A 81 5.92 6.76 -4.12
N LEU A 82 6.89 5.86 -4.29
CA LEU A 82 8.23 6.03 -3.75
C LEU A 82 9.02 7.08 -4.55
N PRO A 83 9.67 8.07 -3.91
CA PRO A 83 10.31 9.20 -4.59
C PRO A 83 11.50 8.84 -5.48
N GLN A 84 12.10 7.67 -5.26
CA GLN A 84 13.14 7.09 -6.11
C GLN A 84 12.56 6.43 -7.36
N VAL A 85 11.26 6.12 -7.42
CA VAL A 85 10.61 5.54 -8.61
C VAL A 85 10.21 6.65 -9.55
N LYS A 86 10.83 6.67 -10.74
CA LYS A 86 10.58 7.68 -11.78
C LYS A 86 9.36 7.31 -12.63
N ASP A 87 9.37 6.11 -13.19
CA ASP A 87 8.29 5.60 -14.03
C ASP A 87 8.21 4.07 -13.94
N ILE A 88 7.04 3.52 -14.22
CA ILE A 88 6.77 2.08 -14.25
C ILE A 88 6.20 1.71 -15.62
N TYR A 89 6.89 0.82 -16.32
CA TYR A 89 6.49 0.24 -17.59
C TYR A 89 6.03 -1.19 -17.35
N ILE A 90 4.82 -1.49 -17.80
CA ILE A 90 4.27 -2.85 -17.74
C ILE A 90 4.39 -3.44 -19.13
N TYR A 91 5.17 -4.51 -19.27
CA TYR A 91 5.32 -5.20 -20.53
C TYR A 91 4.61 -6.54 -20.51
N ARG A 92 4.09 -6.93 -21.66
CA ARG A 92 3.47 -8.22 -21.90
C ARG A 92 4.03 -8.79 -23.20
N LYS A 93 4.42 -10.06 -23.18
CA LYS A 93 4.92 -10.74 -24.39
C LYS A 93 3.82 -11.29 -25.29
N SER A 94 2.63 -11.61 -24.75
CA SER A 94 1.49 -12.11 -25.52
C SER A 94 0.67 -10.98 -26.15
N LYS A 95 0.26 -11.16 -27.42
CA LYS A 95 -0.64 -10.27 -28.17
C LYS A 95 -2.11 -10.36 -27.75
N THR A 96 -2.46 -11.26 -26.83
CA THR A 96 -3.85 -11.35 -26.33
C THR A 96 -4.16 -10.13 -25.46
N HIS A 97 -5.05 -9.28 -25.95
CA HIS A 97 -5.55 -8.12 -25.21
C HIS A 97 -6.28 -8.59 -23.97
N ASP A 98 -5.64 -8.37 -22.82
CA ASP A 98 -6.23 -8.59 -21.51
C ASP A 98 -6.72 -7.25 -20.99
N THR A 99 -8.02 -7.04 -21.11
CA THR A 99 -8.68 -5.80 -20.68
C THR A 99 -8.55 -5.60 -19.17
N THR A 100 -8.33 -6.66 -18.40
CA THR A 100 -8.25 -6.65 -16.93
C THR A 100 -7.13 -5.75 -16.42
N ILE A 101 -5.94 -5.80 -17.04
CA ILE A 101 -4.80 -4.97 -16.62
C ILE A 101 -5.05 -3.50 -16.98
N GLN A 102 -5.59 -3.25 -18.16
CA GLN A 102 -5.92 -1.89 -18.60
C GLN A 102 -7.01 -1.28 -17.72
N GLU A 103 -8.01 -2.07 -17.35
CA GLU A 103 -9.07 -1.67 -16.43
C GLU A 103 -8.54 -1.45 -15.01
N PHE A 104 -7.66 -2.33 -14.51
CA PHE A 104 -6.94 -2.11 -13.26
C PHE A 104 -6.16 -0.81 -13.28
N LEU A 105 -5.34 -0.56 -14.31
CA LEU A 105 -4.53 0.67 -14.39
C LEU A 105 -5.38 1.94 -14.52
N LYS A 106 -6.54 1.85 -15.20
CA LYS A 106 -7.50 2.96 -15.29
C LYS A 106 -8.21 3.23 -13.96
N ASN A 107 -8.57 2.17 -13.24
CA ASN A 107 -9.31 2.25 -11.98
C ASN A 107 -8.41 2.32 -10.75
N TYR A 108 -7.10 2.14 -10.91
CA TYR A 108 -6.14 2.26 -9.83
C TYR A 108 -6.07 3.71 -9.38
N THR A 109 -6.82 4.01 -8.34
CA THR A 109 -6.73 5.25 -7.58
C THR A 109 -5.54 5.17 -6.62
N LYS A 110 -4.78 6.26 -6.56
CA LYS A 110 -3.56 6.43 -5.77
C LYS A 110 -3.80 6.05 -4.30
N GLY A 111 -3.42 4.81 -3.94
CA GLY A 111 -3.55 4.26 -2.59
C GLY A 111 -4.98 4.21 -2.08
N ALA A 112 -5.25 3.34 -1.11
CA ALA A 112 -6.30 3.69 -0.17
C ALA A 112 -5.81 4.97 0.57
N THR A 113 -6.71 5.89 0.88
CA THR A 113 -6.40 7.05 1.73
C THR A 113 -7.01 6.84 3.10
N CYS A 114 -6.28 7.12 4.17
CA CYS A 114 -6.81 7.13 5.53
C CYS A 114 -7.55 8.46 5.78
N PRO A 115 -8.88 8.47 5.97
CA PRO A 115 -9.61 9.70 6.30
C PRO A 115 -9.12 10.25 7.65
N GLY A 116 -8.45 11.41 7.63
CA GLY A 116 -7.82 12.03 8.80
C GLY A 116 -6.28 12.04 8.76
N TYR A 117 -5.67 11.14 7.97
CA TYR A 117 -4.22 11.11 7.74
C TYR A 117 -3.95 10.93 6.23
N PRO A 118 -4.12 11.98 5.42
CA PRO A 118 -3.98 11.90 3.96
C PRO A 118 -2.57 11.50 3.49
N ASN A 119 -1.56 11.61 4.37
CA ASN A 119 -0.18 11.20 4.11
C ASN A 119 0.19 9.87 4.80
N ALA A 120 -0.79 9.10 5.28
CA ALA A 120 -0.51 7.83 5.94
C ALA A 120 0.01 6.78 4.95
N LYS A 121 1.05 6.04 5.34
CA LYS A 121 1.52 4.86 4.60
C LYS A 121 0.59 3.69 4.90
N CYS A 122 -0.04 3.13 3.87
CA CYS A 122 -0.79 1.88 3.96
C CYS A 122 0.19 0.71 3.87
N VAL A 123 0.16 -0.20 4.83
CA VAL A 123 0.94 -1.43 4.86
C VAL A 123 -0.03 -2.61 4.98
N PRO A 124 0.02 -3.60 4.09
CA PRO A 124 -0.83 -4.77 4.19
C PRO A 124 -0.39 -5.65 5.37
N ASN A 125 -1.37 -6.14 6.14
CA ASN A 125 -1.18 -7.16 7.17
C ASN A 125 -1.98 -8.41 6.79
N TYR A 126 -1.26 -9.54 6.70
CA TYR A 126 -1.80 -10.84 6.29
C TYR A 126 -1.98 -11.81 7.47
N CYS A 127 -1.63 -11.41 8.69
CA CYS A 127 -1.80 -12.23 9.89
C CYS A 127 -3.26 -12.20 10.37
N GLY A 128 -3.95 -13.34 10.33
CA GLY A 128 -5.33 -13.49 10.83
C GLY A 128 -6.42 -12.95 9.89
N GLY A 129 -6.06 -12.45 8.71
CA GLY A 129 -6.95 -11.87 7.71
C GLY A 129 -6.19 -10.92 6.78
N CYS A 130 -6.86 -10.37 5.77
CA CYS A 130 -6.30 -9.31 4.92
C CYS A 130 -6.79 -7.94 5.42
N HIS A 131 -5.92 -7.21 6.13
CA HIS A 131 -6.26 -5.91 6.71
C HIS A 131 -5.19 -4.86 6.39
N ALA A 132 -5.62 -3.64 6.09
CA ALA A 132 -4.72 -2.51 5.95
C ALA A 132 -4.32 -1.96 7.33
N VAL A 133 -3.02 -1.82 7.58
CA VAL A 133 -2.46 -1.10 8.73
C VAL A 133 -1.89 0.22 8.23
N TRP A 134 -2.24 1.30 8.92
CA TRP A 134 -1.86 2.64 8.52
C TRP A 134 -0.73 3.14 9.42
N TYR A 135 0.25 3.84 8.85
CA TYR A 135 1.35 4.45 9.59
C TYR A 135 1.44 5.93 9.30
N LYS A 136 1.76 6.74 10.32
CA LYS A 136 2.14 8.15 10.12
C LYS A 136 3.52 8.23 9.46
N ALA A 137 3.89 9.43 9.02
CA ALA A 137 5.21 9.69 8.44
C ALA A 137 6.39 9.38 9.40
N ASP A 138 6.15 9.37 10.71
CA ASP A 138 7.13 9.02 11.75
C ASP A 138 7.22 7.50 12.02
N GLY A 139 6.48 6.68 11.28
CA GLY A 139 6.47 5.22 11.45
C GLY A 139 5.60 4.71 12.60
N THR A 140 4.83 5.57 13.27
CA THR A 140 3.88 5.13 14.30
C THR A 140 2.60 4.56 13.67
N PRO A 141 2.09 3.40 14.13
CA PRO A 141 0.85 2.84 13.61
C PRO A 141 -0.34 3.71 14.02
N ILE A 142 -1.13 4.11 13.03
CA ILE A 142 -2.41 4.78 13.20
C ILE A 142 -3.40 3.72 13.65
N ASN A 143 -3.64 3.70 14.95
CA ASN A 143 -4.76 2.99 15.53
C ASN A 143 -5.98 3.90 15.42
N TYR A 144 -6.98 3.52 14.61
CA TYR A 144 -8.23 4.29 14.47
C TYR A 144 -8.91 4.52 15.83
N ALA A 145 -8.71 3.62 16.80
CA ALA A 145 -9.22 3.75 18.17
C ALA A 145 -8.49 4.82 19.02
N LYS A 146 -7.42 5.44 18.50
CA LYS A 146 -6.57 6.38 19.25
C LYS A 146 -5.97 7.46 18.33
N SER A 147 -6.74 7.94 17.36
CA SER A 147 -6.37 9.10 16.55
C SER A 147 -6.51 10.36 17.42
N SER A 148 -5.39 10.99 17.75
CA SER A 148 -5.34 12.24 18.51
C SER A 148 -5.76 13.46 17.67
N THR A 149 -6.61 13.30 16.66
CA THR A 149 -7.21 14.39 15.90
C THR A 149 -8.40 13.86 15.11
N CYS A 150 -9.59 14.29 15.50
CA CYS A 150 -10.83 13.92 14.84
C CYS A 150 -10.87 14.36 13.37
N PRO A 151 -11.68 13.69 12.52
CA PRO A 151 -11.84 14.06 11.11
C PRO A 151 -12.20 15.55 10.95
N PRO A 152 -11.81 16.20 9.84
CA PRO A 152 -12.15 17.61 9.59
C PRO A 152 -13.65 17.88 9.76
N GLY A 153 -13.99 18.86 10.61
CA GLY A 153 -15.38 19.18 10.96
C GLY A 153 -15.92 18.46 12.21
N GLN A 154 -15.15 17.56 12.82
CA GLN A 154 -15.48 16.95 14.11
C GLN A 154 -14.47 17.37 15.17
N THR A 155 -14.96 17.83 16.32
CA THR A 155 -14.12 18.09 17.50
C THR A 155 -14.05 16.87 18.38
N GLU A 156 -12.90 16.64 19.01
CA GLU A 156 -12.76 15.61 20.04
C GLU A 156 -13.51 16.05 21.30
N VAL A 157 -14.36 15.16 21.82
CA VAL A 157 -15.17 15.41 23.00
C VAL A 157 -14.64 14.60 24.17
N GLN A 158 -14.44 15.27 25.31
CA GLN A 158 -14.08 14.63 26.57
C GLN A 158 -15.32 14.01 27.22
N CYS A 159 -15.44 12.69 27.15
CA CYS A 159 -16.57 11.96 27.72
C CYS A 159 -16.39 11.70 29.22
N LYS A 160 -17.46 11.88 30.00
CA LYS A 160 -17.45 11.55 31.44
C LYS A 160 -17.35 10.03 31.70
N LYS A 161 -17.72 9.21 30.72
CA LYS A 161 -17.70 7.75 30.77
C LYS A 161 -17.27 7.20 29.41
N ASN A 162 -16.56 6.08 29.39
CA ASN A 162 -16.20 5.41 28.15
C ASN A 162 -17.49 4.92 27.45
N PRO A 163 -17.74 5.29 26.17
CA PRO A 163 -18.95 4.89 25.45
C PRO A 163 -19.17 3.37 25.37
N CYS A 164 -18.10 2.57 25.44
CA CYS A 164 -18.17 1.11 25.41
C CYS A 164 -18.41 0.48 26.78
N GLU A 165 -18.31 1.24 27.87
CA GLU A 165 -18.44 0.69 29.21
C GLU A 165 -19.90 0.36 29.55
N GLY A 166 -20.21 -0.93 29.54
CA GLY A 166 -21.56 -1.46 29.76
C GLY A 166 -22.46 -1.44 28.52
N ALA A 167 -21.92 -1.02 27.37
CA ALA A 167 -22.64 -1.04 26.11
C ALA A 167 -22.79 -2.49 25.60
N LYS A 168 -23.90 -2.76 24.90
CA LYS A 168 -24.12 -4.01 24.15
C LYS A 168 -24.75 -3.65 22.81
N CYS A 169 -24.45 -4.42 21.77
CA CYS A 169 -25.07 -4.28 20.46
C CYS A 169 -26.25 -5.26 20.34
N PRO A 170 -27.51 -4.81 20.35
CA PRO A 170 -28.64 -5.67 20.04
C PRO A 170 -28.52 -6.23 18.63
N GLY A 171 -28.89 -7.50 18.43
CA GLY A 171 -28.87 -8.15 17.13
C GLY A 171 -27.52 -8.77 16.71
N HIS A 172 -26.42 -8.51 17.42
CA HIS A 172 -25.11 -9.09 17.13
C HIS A 172 -24.46 -9.70 18.38
N ALA A 173 -24.32 -11.03 18.40
CA ALA A 173 -23.47 -11.72 19.37
C ALA A 173 -22.01 -11.69 18.89
N ASN A 174 -21.05 -11.49 19.82
CA ASN A 174 -19.61 -11.51 19.55
C ASN A 174 -19.07 -10.36 18.69
N VAL A 175 -19.48 -9.13 18.99
CA VAL A 175 -18.90 -7.91 18.41
C VAL A 175 -18.04 -7.16 19.43
N ASN A 176 -16.94 -6.59 18.96
CA ASN A 176 -16.03 -5.77 19.74
C ASN A 176 -16.51 -4.31 19.71
N CYS A 177 -16.56 -3.68 20.88
CA CYS A 177 -16.87 -2.26 20.98
C CYS A 177 -15.58 -1.44 20.92
N VAL A 178 -15.58 -0.39 20.11
CA VAL A 178 -14.52 0.61 20.01
C VAL A 178 -15.11 1.99 20.31
N PRO A 179 -14.57 2.75 21.27
CA PRO A 179 -15.09 4.07 21.59
C PRO A 179 -14.64 5.09 20.55
N ASN A 180 -15.58 5.90 20.06
CA ASN A 180 -15.34 7.04 19.17
C ASN A 180 -15.67 8.34 19.91
N TYR A 181 -14.66 9.19 20.10
CA TYR A 181 -14.74 10.48 20.80
C TYR A 181 -14.93 11.69 19.85
N CYS A 182 -15.03 11.43 18.54
CA CYS A 182 -15.10 12.45 17.51
C CYS A 182 -16.54 12.86 17.20
N GLY A 183 -16.83 14.14 17.38
CA GLY A 183 -18.16 14.72 17.25
C GLY A 183 -19.15 14.27 18.33
N GLY A 184 -18.69 13.54 19.35
CA GLY A 184 -19.52 13.02 20.44
C GLY A 184 -18.95 11.75 21.07
N CYS A 185 -19.66 11.23 22.09
CA CYS A 185 -19.32 10.01 22.82
C CYS A 185 -20.06 8.80 22.23
N LYS A 186 -19.51 8.17 21.19
CA LYS A 186 -20.17 7.09 20.45
C LYS A 186 -19.51 5.74 20.69
N ALA A 187 -20.32 4.69 20.73
CA ALA A 187 -19.86 3.31 20.71
C ALA A 187 -19.98 2.79 19.28
N GLU A 188 -18.87 2.35 18.70
CA GLU A 188 -18.83 1.71 17.38
C GLU A 188 -18.55 0.22 17.54
N TRP A 189 -19.17 -0.60 16.69
CA TRP A 189 -19.21 -2.05 16.86
C TRP A 189 -18.59 -2.72 15.66
N PHE A 190 -17.71 -3.69 15.92
CA PHE A 190 -16.95 -4.37 14.88
C PHE A 190 -17.04 -5.88 15.06
N THR A 191 -17.16 -6.63 13.97
CA THR A 191 -17.04 -8.09 13.99
C THR A 191 -15.62 -8.52 14.39
N SER A 192 -15.42 -9.81 14.67
CA SER A 192 -14.08 -10.41 14.83
C SER A 192 -13.18 -10.17 13.61
N ASN A 193 -13.78 -9.92 12.45
CA ASN A 193 -13.10 -9.71 11.18
C ASN A 193 -12.87 -8.22 10.90
N GLY A 194 -13.17 -7.33 11.86
CA GLY A 194 -12.93 -5.89 11.74
C GLY A 194 -13.93 -5.12 10.88
N GLU A 195 -15.06 -5.73 10.49
CA GLU A 195 -16.13 -5.03 9.77
C GLU A 195 -17.04 -4.28 10.74
N GLN A 196 -17.32 -3.01 10.46
CA GLN A 196 -18.23 -2.20 11.28
C GLN A 196 -19.68 -2.65 11.07
N VAL A 197 -20.38 -2.92 12.17
CA VAL A 197 -21.80 -3.32 12.16
C VAL A 197 -22.70 -2.23 12.70
N GLN A 198 -23.91 -2.16 12.16
CA GLN A 198 -24.98 -1.31 12.67
C GLN A 198 -25.83 -2.13 13.64
N CYS A 199 -25.91 -1.69 14.90
CA CYS A 199 -26.80 -2.33 15.86
C CYS A 199 -28.25 -2.04 15.49
N VAL A 200 -28.98 -3.05 15.04
CA VAL A 200 -30.41 -2.96 14.75
C VAL A 200 -31.19 -3.31 16.02
N ILE A 201 -32.09 -2.41 16.43
CA ILE A 201 -33.07 -2.71 17.46
C ILE A 201 -34.13 -3.61 16.81
N THR A 202 -34.10 -4.90 17.14
CA THR A 202 -35.25 -5.78 16.90
C THR A 202 -36.36 -5.36 17.87
N ASN A 203 -37.40 -4.72 17.35
CA ASN A 203 -38.68 -4.56 18.05
C ASN A 203 -39.42 -5.89 18.14
#